data_AF-A0A9E4SYC3-F1
#
_entry.id   AF-A0A9E4SYC3-F1
#
_cell.length_a   1.000
_cell.length_b   1.000
_cell.length_c   1.000
_cell.angle_alpha   90.00
_cell.angle_beta   90.00
_cell.angle_gamma   90.00
#
_symmetry.space_group_name_H-M   'P 1'
#
loop_
_entity.id
_entity.type
_entity.pdbx_description
1 polymer ?
#
loop_
_entity_poly.entity_id
_entity_poly.type
_entity_poly.pdbx_seq_one_letter_code
_entity_poly.pdbx_strand_id
1 'polypeptide(L)'
;SATRRTAEECLSKGGIAIKVNMELGSNEAVKRAVAAGLGLGVVSRYAVEPNTLIGFLTIVEVHGWDCHRPLTVFHRDDKNLPPAQKAFLEFLREQKPLPWEASEGDAP
;
A
#
# COMPACT_ATOMS: atom_id res chain seq x y z
N SER A 1 -9.58 -1.31 6.52
CA SER A 1 -8.51 -2.11 5.89
C SER A 1 -7.19 -1.87 6.62
N ALA A 2 -6.19 -2.76 6.49
CA ALA A 2 -4.87 -2.57 7.15
C ALA A 2 -4.15 -1.31 6.66
N THR A 3 -4.26 -0.99 5.36
CA THR A 3 -3.73 0.23 4.75
C THR A 3 -4.33 1.48 5.39
N ARG A 4 -5.65 1.52 5.59
CA ARG A 4 -6.32 2.67 6.21
C ARG A 4 -5.80 2.94 7.62
N ARG A 5 -5.73 1.90 8.45
CA ARG A 5 -5.20 2.01 9.83
C ARG A 5 -3.78 2.57 9.83
N THR A 6 -2.92 2.05 8.94
CA THR A 6 -1.54 2.53 8.82
C THR A 6 -1.51 4.01 8.41
N ALA A 7 -2.31 4.40 7.42
CA ALA A 7 -2.40 5.80 6.98
C ALA A 7 -2.91 6.74 8.07
N GLU A 8 -3.93 6.33 8.83
CA GLU A 8 -4.46 7.07 9.98
C GLU A 8 -3.40 7.28 11.06
N GLU A 9 -2.62 6.23 11.38
CA GLU A 9 -1.50 6.32 12.33
C GLU A 9 -0.40 7.27 11.84
N CYS A 10 -0.02 7.19 10.56
CA CYS A 10 0.97 8.09 9.96
C CYS A 10 0.52 9.55 9.96
N LEU A 11 -0.74 9.81 9.57
CA LEU A 11 -1.31 11.16 9.58
C LEU A 11 -1.40 11.70 11.01
N SER A 12 -1.80 10.87 11.97
CA SER A 12 -1.86 11.27 13.37
C SER A 12 -0.48 11.61 13.94
N LYS A 13 0.58 10.87 13.57
CA LYS A 13 1.97 11.21 13.93
C LYS A 13 2.41 12.55 13.32
N GLY A 14 1.90 12.88 12.13
CA GLY A 14 2.08 14.19 11.48
C GLY A 14 1.20 15.31 12.04
N GLY A 15 0.43 15.06 13.11
CA GLY A 15 -0.47 16.06 13.72
C GLY A 15 -1.80 16.26 12.99
N ILE A 16 -2.15 15.39 12.04
CA ILE A 16 -3.38 15.48 11.24
C ILE A 16 -4.44 14.56 11.83
N ALA A 17 -5.54 15.15 12.32
CA ALA A 17 -6.71 14.41 12.77
C ALA A 17 -7.70 14.20 11.60
N ILE A 18 -7.94 12.95 11.23
CA ILE A 18 -8.88 12.62 10.16
C ILE A 18 -10.31 12.61 10.72
N LYS A 19 -11.20 13.37 10.09
CA LYS A 19 -12.65 13.25 10.29
C LYS A 19 -13.23 12.39 9.17
N VAL A 20 -13.73 11.21 9.52
CA VAL A 20 -14.30 10.28 8.54
C VAL A 20 -15.74 10.68 8.22
N ASN A 21 -15.96 11.15 6.98
CA ASN A 21 -17.30 11.51 6.49
C ASN A 21 -17.92 10.41 5.62
N MET A 22 -17.10 9.50 5.08
CA MET A 22 -17.50 8.44 4.17
C MET A 22 -16.53 7.27 4.28
N GLU A 23 -17.02 6.05 4.08
CA GLU A 23 -16.20 4.85 3.96
C GLU A 23 -16.41 4.17 2.60
N LEU A 24 -15.31 3.83 1.93
CA LEU A 24 -15.31 3.10 0.67
C LEU A 24 -14.71 1.70 0.87
N GLY A 25 -15.39 0.69 0.32
CA GLY A 25 -15.09 -0.72 0.56
C GLY A 25 -14.02 -1.35 -0.35
N SER A 26 -13.53 -0.64 -1.37
CA SER A 26 -12.54 -1.17 -2.32
C SER A 26 -11.54 -0.12 -2.79
N ASN A 27 -10.35 -0.57 -3.20
CA ASN A 27 -9.33 0.31 -3.79
C ASN A 27 -9.85 0.99 -5.07
N GLU A 28 -10.65 0.30 -5.87
CA GLU A 28 -11.28 0.87 -7.07
C GLU A 28 -12.27 2.00 -6.74
N ALA A 29 -13.05 1.85 -5.68
CA ALA A 29 -13.97 2.90 -5.24
C ALA A 29 -13.20 4.16 -4.80
N VAL A 30 -12.10 3.98 -4.05
CA VAL A 30 -11.21 5.10 -3.66
C VAL A 30 -10.62 5.79 -4.89
N LYS A 31 -10.07 5.03 -5.84
CA LYS A 31 -9.51 5.58 -7.08
C LYS A 31 -10.53 6.38 -7.89
N ARG A 32 -11.75 5.85 -8.05
CA ARG A 32 -12.84 6.53 -8.76
C ARG A 32 -13.32 7.79 -8.05
N ALA A 33 -13.40 7.78 -6.71
CA ALA A 33 -13.77 8.97 -5.94
C ALA A 33 -12.74 10.09 -6.12
N VAL A 34 -11.45 9.77 -6.05
CA VAL A 34 -10.37 10.73 -6.30
C VAL A 34 -10.44 11.28 -7.73
N ALA A 35 -10.58 10.40 -8.72
CA ALA A 35 -10.70 10.80 -10.13
C ALA A 35 -11.94 11.67 -10.40
N ALA A 36 -13.01 11.49 -9.62
CA ALA A 36 -14.22 12.32 -9.67
C ALA A 36 -14.11 13.63 -8.87
N GLY A 37 -12.94 13.94 -8.30
CA GLY A 37 -12.68 15.22 -7.62
C GLY A 37 -13.11 15.27 -6.15
N LEU A 38 -13.36 14.14 -5.49
CA LEU A 38 -13.76 14.11 -4.08
C LEU A 38 -12.59 14.38 -3.11
N GLY A 39 -11.37 14.56 -3.61
CA GLY A 39 -10.19 14.91 -2.82
C GLY A 39 -9.05 13.91 -2.98
N LEU A 40 -8.28 13.69 -1.92
CA LEU A 40 -7.12 12.81 -1.89
C LEU A 40 -7.47 11.41 -1.38
N GLY A 41 -6.74 10.41 -1.86
CA GLY A 41 -6.86 9.02 -1.41
C GLY A 41 -5.50 8.45 -1.01
N VAL A 42 -5.48 7.66 0.07
CA VAL A 42 -4.31 6.91 0.50
C VAL A 42 -4.56 5.43 0.26
N VAL A 43 -3.78 4.81 -0.61
CA VAL A 43 -3.83 3.39 -0.94
C VAL A 43 -2.43 2.78 -0.89
N SER A 44 -2.34 1.46 -0.86
CA SER A 44 -1.04 0.80 -0.95
C SER A 44 -0.41 1.09 -2.30
N ARG A 45 0.90 1.32 -2.33
CA ARG A 45 1.66 1.46 -3.57
C ARG A 45 1.49 0.22 -4.49
N TYR A 46 1.32 -0.96 -3.91
CA TYR A 46 0.99 -2.21 -4.62
C TYR A 46 -0.40 -2.23 -5.28
N ALA A 47 -1.32 -1.36 -4.86
CA ALA A 47 -2.67 -1.25 -5.43
C ALA A 47 -2.75 -0.23 -6.58
N VAL A 48 -1.62 0.43 -6.88
CA VAL A 48 -1.50 1.40 -7.96
C VAL A 48 -0.58 0.82 -9.01
N GLU A 49 -1.16 0.49 -10.16
CA GLU A 49 -0.37 0.12 -11.34
C GLU A 49 0.16 1.41 -12.00
N PRO A 50 1.45 1.50 -12.35
CA PRO A 50 2.05 2.69 -12.95
C PRO A 50 1.32 3.16 -14.22
N ASN A 51 0.80 2.21 -15.00
CA ASN A 51 0.12 2.47 -16.27
C ASN A 51 -1.33 2.94 -16.09
N THR A 52 -1.95 2.73 -14.93
CA THR A 52 -3.36 3.10 -14.67
C THR A 52 -3.50 4.56 -14.20
N LEU A 53 -2.39 5.27 -14.03
CA LEU A 53 -2.37 6.66 -13.56
C LEU A 53 -2.45 7.67 -14.71
N ILE A 54 -1.93 7.33 -15.90
CA ILE A 54 -1.79 8.29 -17.01
C ILE A 54 -3.18 8.81 -17.41
N GLY A 55 -3.44 10.09 -17.12
CA GLY A 55 -4.71 10.77 -17.40
C GLY A 55 -5.86 10.46 -16.42
N PHE A 56 -5.64 9.65 -15.39
CA PHE A 56 -6.69 9.23 -14.44
C PHE A 56 -6.40 9.66 -12.99
N LEU A 57 -5.16 9.53 -12.53
CA LEU A 57 -4.74 9.85 -11.16
C LEU A 57 -3.26 10.28 -11.16
N THR A 58 -2.86 11.09 -10.18
CA THR A 58 -1.46 11.48 -9.99
C THR A 58 -1.00 11.10 -8.60
N ILE A 59 0.21 10.54 -8.49
CA ILE A 59 0.85 10.30 -7.20
C ILE A 59 1.35 11.64 -6.66
N VAL A 60 0.97 11.96 -5.43
CA VAL A 60 1.45 13.15 -4.72
C VAL A 60 2.64 12.74 -3.86
N GLU A 61 3.81 13.31 -4.12
CA GLU A 61 4.97 13.18 -3.26
C GLU A 61 4.78 14.05 -2.01
N VAL A 62 4.94 13.45 -0.83
CA VAL A 62 4.75 14.13 0.46
C VAL A 62 6.08 14.09 1.21
N HIS A 63 6.69 15.26 1.42
CA HIS A 63 7.93 15.36 2.18
C HIS A 63 7.73 14.90 3.63
N GLY A 64 8.66 14.07 4.13
CA GLY A 64 8.60 13.53 5.49
C GLY A 64 7.56 12.41 5.68
N TRP A 65 6.97 11.90 4.59
CA TRP A 65 6.02 10.79 4.64
C TRP A 65 6.73 9.44 4.74
N ASP A 66 7.01 9.01 5.97
CA ASP A 66 7.60 7.71 6.29
C ASP A 66 6.51 6.72 6.75
N CYS A 67 5.63 6.32 5.82
CA CYS A 67 4.50 5.45 6.11
C CYS A 67 4.68 4.07 5.50
N HIS A 68 5.40 3.20 6.21
CA HIS A 68 5.69 1.84 5.76
C HIS A 68 4.98 0.81 6.63
N ARG A 69 4.50 -0.26 5.98
CA ARG A 69 3.92 -1.42 6.66
C ARG A 69 4.48 -2.69 6.01
N PRO A 70 5.11 -3.58 6.78
CA PRO A 70 5.54 -4.87 6.25
C PRO A 70 4.32 -5.74 5.89
N LEU A 71 4.44 -6.48 4.78
CA LEU A 71 3.57 -7.62 4.50
C LEU A 71 4.21 -8.85 5.14
N THR A 72 3.49 -9.46 6.10
CA THR A 72 4.00 -10.59 6.87
C THR A 72 3.16 -11.83 6.58
N VAL A 73 3.84 -12.94 6.31
CA VAL A 73 3.20 -14.24 6.18
C VAL A 73 3.25 -14.95 7.53
N PHE A 74 2.09 -15.38 8.02
CA PHE A 74 1.97 -16.17 9.24
C PHE A 74 1.57 -17.59 8.88
N HIS A 75 2.26 -18.57 9.44
CA HIS A 75 1.86 -19.97 9.42
C HIS A 75 2.09 -20.58 10.80
N ARG A 76 1.46 -21.72 11.06
CA ARG A 76 1.65 -22.47 12.30
C ARG A 76 2.98 -23.21 12.27
N ASP A 77 3.72 -23.17 13.38
CA ASP A 77 5.01 -23.86 13.51
C ASP A 77 4.86 -25.36 13.79
N ASP A 78 3.71 -25.78 14.31
CA ASP A 78 3.42 -27.17 14.66
C ASP A 78 2.90 -28.01 13.49
N LYS A 79 2.83 -27.45 12.28
CA LYS A 79 2.36 -28.13 11.08
C LYS A 79 3.43 -28.15 10.00
N ASN A 80 3.74 -29.34 9.50
CA ASN A 80 4.50 -29.49 8.27
C ASN A 80 3.71 -28.87 7.11
N LEU A 81 4.29 -27.83 6.50
CA LEU A 81 3.70 -27.19 5.33
C LEU A 81 3.61 -28.19 4.16
N PRO A 82 2.42 -28.39 3.56
CA PRO A 82 2.27 -29.15 2.32
C PRO A 82 3.16 -28.59 1.20
N PRO A 83 3.52 -29.41 0.20
CA PRO A 83 4.39 -28.99 -0.90
C PRO A 83 3.93 -27.69 -1.59
N ALA A 84 2.61 -27.54 -1.83
CA ALA A 84 2.07 -26.33 -2.44
C ALA A 84 2.29 -25.05 -1.59
N GLN A 85 2.23 -25.16 -0.26
CA GLN A 85 2.48 -24.03 0.63
C GLN A 85 3.97 -23.66 0.66
N LYS A 86 4.86 -24.67 0.66
CA LYS A 86 6.31 -24.44 0.57
C LYS A 86 6.68 -23.75 -0.74
N ALA A 87 6.17 -24.26 -1.86
CA ALA A 87 6.38 -23.66 -3.18
C ALA A 87 5.86 -22.22 -3.24
N PHE A 88 4.71 -21.93 -2.63
CA PHE A 88 4.20 -20.56 -2.55
C PHE A 88 5.10 -19.64 -1.71
N LEU A 89 5.62 -20.10 -0.56
CA LEU A 89 6.56 -19.31 0.24
C LEU A 89 7.89 -19.06 -0.49
N GLU A 90 8.39 -20.05 -1.23
CA GLU A 90 9.57 -19.90 -2.10
C GLU A 90 9.30 -18.88 -3.19
N PHE A 91 8.17 -19.01 -3.90
CA PHE A 91 7.74 -18.04 -4.91
C PHE A 91 7.68 -16.61 -4.38
N LEU A 92 7.15 -16.42 -3.16
CA LEU A 92 7.09 -15.10 -2.52
C LEU A 92 8.49 -14.53 -2.19
N ARG A 93 9.46 -15.39 -1.83
CA ARG A 93 10.84 -14.97 -1.52
C ARG A 93 11.64 -14.60 -2.77
N GLU A 94 11.29 -15.18 -3.90
CA GLU A 94 11.93 -14.91 -5.19
C GLU A 94 11.39 -13.63 -5.87
N GLN A 95 10.29 -13.06 -5.37
CA GLN A 95 9.78 -11.81 -5.89
C GLN A 95 10.77 -10.68 -5.62
N LYS A 96 11.14 -9.97 -6.68
CA LYS A 96 11.95 -8.76 -6.56
C LYS A 96 11.10 -7.62 -5.98
N PRO A 97 11.71 -6.73 -5.17
CA PRO A 97 11.07 -5.48 -4.78
C PRO A 97 10.59 -4.75 -6.04
N LEU A 98 9.45 -4.08 -5.94
CA LEU A 98 8.86 -3.40 -7.10
C LEU A 98 9.77 -2.26 -7.59
N PRO A 99 9.68 -1.84 -8.87
CA PRO A 99 10.66 -0.96 -9.51
C PRO A 99 10.99 0.34 -8.75
N TRP A 100 10.06 0.82 -7.94
CA TRP A 100 10.16 2.03 -7.12
C TRP A 100 10.74 1.82 -5.71
N GLU A 101 11.02 0.58 -5.32
CA GLU A 101 11.79 0.24 -4.11
C GLU A 101 13.29 0.20 -4.42
N ALA A 102 13.69 0.05 -5.69
CA ALA A 102 15.08 0.14 -6.12
C ALA A 102 15.62 1.58 -6.17
N SER A 103 14.75 2.58 -6.15
CA SER A 103 15.10 4.01 -6.19
C SER A 103 15.27 4.66 -4.81
N GLU A 104 15.07 3.94 -3.71
CA GLU A 104 15.28 4.48 -2.34
C GLU A 104 16.77 4.48 -1.91
N GLY A 105 17.71 4.23 -2.84
CA GLY A 105 19.16 4.24 -2.61
C GLY A 105 19.95 5.38 -3.25
N ASP A 106 19.31 6.29 -3.99
CA ASP A 106 19.98 7.44 -4.62
C ASP A 106 19.14 8.72 -4.40
N ALA A 107 19.31 9.31 -3.22
CA ALA A 107 19.06 10.74 -3.03
C ALA A 107 20.18 11.28 -2.12
N PRO A 108 20.91 12.34 -2.53
CA PRO A 108 22.01 12.93 -1.78
C PRO A 108 21.57 13.59 -0.46
#